data_AF-A0A7K8VDU7-F1
#
_entry.id   AF-A0A7K8VDU7-F1
#
_cell.length_a   1.000
_cell.length_b   1.000
_cell.length_c   1.000
_cell.angle_alpha   90.00
_cell.angle_beta   90.00
_cell.angle_gamma   90.00
#
_symmetry.space_group_name_H-M   'P 1'
#
loop_
_entity.id
_entity.type
_entity.pdbx_description
1 polymer ?
#
loop_
_entity_poly.entity_id
_entity_poly.type
_entity_poly.pdbx_seq_one_letter_code
_entity_poly.pdbx_strand_id
1 'polypeptide(L)'
;REMSMLVASEDSSYMPARVVVLGGDSPAAIRTELNAVTILPSDSRVILLENMTRFWPVIQIRVKRCQQGGIDTRVRGIEVLGPKPTFWPIFKEQLCRRTFLSCTAQAHAWCQEICRDRGQLLQLFGRLNRALRHEQGFADRFLRDDEAARALGRTCWEALVTPLVQSITSPDPQGVSPLAWLLSEYLERMELPRHAPSRGTAFGSRVRRLTQLLVHVDPGSPEPEEARAAGPAHGAALSPGLSLGRQEGGEEQGGADQGCKPSGLWGISRCWRGVVQQQVWQFLEAAGQAPDLVERYCRLYQRLRGATEELFGQRAAFVLALGQGFAGALLQLPFLAALHVSEQFARYLDGQVQELHGTAGSAEPLQRLQQILTTIVVFSGLELAHTFEHFYRHYLGDRLLAQGPSWLEGAIVEQIGLCFPSRFPQEMLSNLAESEELQRQFYLFQLQEQDRRLLELD
;
A
#
# COMPACT_ATOMS: atom_id res chain seq x y z
N ARG A 1 -14.50 43.05 -22.52
CA ARG A 1 -14.95 41.65 -22.29
C ARG A 1 -16.45 41.70 -22.14
N GLU A 2 -17.18 40.89 -22.89
CA GLU A 2 -18.64 41.05 -22.97
C GLU A 2 -19.38 39.72 -22.99
N MET A 3 -20.60 39.73 -22.47
CA MET A 3 -21.58 38.67 -22.62
C MET A 3 -22.81 39.28 -23.29
N SER A 4 -23.26 38.69 -24.39
CA SER A 4 -24.41 39.18 -25.16
C SER A 4 -25.45 38.09 -25.40
N MET A 5 -26.70 38.52 -25.54
CA MET A 5 -27.86 37.71 -25.89
C MET A 5 -28.28 38.03 -27.31
N LEU A 6 -28.48 36.98 -28.12
CA LEU A 6 -29.02 37.09 -29.48
C LEU A 6 -30.54 36.92 -29.43
N VAL A 7 -31.22 37.86 -30.07
CA VAL A 7 -32.68 37.95 -30.16
C VAL A 7 -33.06 38.26 -31.60
N ALA A 8 -34.30 37.99 -31.99
CA ALA A 8 -34.78 38.29 -33.33
C ALA A 8 -36.16 38.95 -33.26
N SER A 9 -36.33 40.02 -34.04
CA SER A 9 -37.62 40.73 -34.16
C SER A 9 -38.73 39.82 -34.71
N GLU A 10 -38.38 38.82 -35.51
CA GLU A 10 -39.29 37.78 -36.03
C GLU A 10 -39.98 36.98 -34.92
N ASP A 11 -39.39 36.91 -33.72
CA ASP A 11 -39.97 36.16 -32.61
C ASP A 11 -41.16 36.88 -31.96
N SER A 12 -41.45 38.14 -32.34
CA SER A 12 -42.64 38.91 -31.93
C SER A 12 -42.89 38.84 -30.41
N SER A 13 -44.02 38.26 -29.97
CA SER A 13 -44.38 38.12 -28.55
C SER A 13 -43.45 37.18 -27.76
N TYR A 14 -42.69 36.30 -28.42
CA TYR A 14 -41.70 35.44 -27.78
C TYR A 14 -40.36 36.16 -27.54
N MET A 15 -40.18 37.38 -28.04
CA MET A 15 -38.95 38.14 -27.85
C MET A 15 -38.87 38.69 -26.42
N PRO A 16 -37.74 38.56 -25.71
CA PRO A 16 -37.59 39.16 -24.38
C PRO A 16 -37.59 40.69 -24.49
N ALA A 17 -38.24 41.36 -23.54
CA ALA A 17 -38.32 42.83 -23.46
C ALA A 17 -37.54 43.40 -22.27
N ARG A 18 -37.46 42.65 -21.16
CA ARG A 18 -36.69 43.06 -19.98
C ARG A 18 -35.98 41.86 -19.38
N VAL A 19 -34.67 41.99 -19.20
CA VAL A 19 -33.80 40.94 -18.67
C VAL A 19 -33.01 41.49 -17.49
N VAL A 20 -32.91 40.71 -16.42
CA VAL A 20 -32.09 41.05 -15.25
C VAL A 20 -31.04 39.96 -15.07
N VAL A 21 -29.78 40.38 -14.92
CA VAL A 21 -28.63 39.49 -14.74
C VAL A 21 -28.19 39.57 -13.29
N LEU A 22 -28.12 38.41 -12.63
CA LEU A 22 -27.73 38.29 -11.23
C LEU A 22 -26.45 37.46 -11.09
N GLY A 23 -25.67 37.73 -10.05
CA GLY A 23 -24.44 37.03 -9.69
C GLY A 23 -24.50 36.45 -8.27
N GLY A 24 -23.87 35.29 -8.09
CA GLY A 24 -23.71 34.64 -6.79
C GLY A 24 -22.57 33.62 -6.77
N ASP A 25 -22.19 33.19 -5.56
CA ASP A 25 -21.11 32.22 -5.35
C ASP A 25 -21.59 30.76 -5.50
N SER A 26 -22.90 30.51 -5.38
CA SER A 26 -23.54 29.21 -5.59
C SER A 26 -24.98 29.39 -6.10
N PRO A 27 -25.60 28.36 -6.71
CA PRO A 27 -26.97 28.46 -7.23
C PRO A 27 -28.03 28.87 -6.19
N ALA A 28 -27.79 28.56 -4.91
CA ALA A 28 -28.67 28.92 -3.80
C ALA A 28 -28.45 30.36 -3.26
N ALA A 29 -27.31 30.98 -3.58
CA ALA A 29 -26.87 32.28 -3.04
C ALA A 29 -26.78 33.38 -4.11
N ILE A 30 -27.65 33.35 -5.12
CA ILE A 30 -27.71 34.37 -6.18
C ILE A 30 -28.60 35.54 -5.72
N ARG A 31 -27.98 36.58 -5.16
CA ARG A 31 -28.69 37.77 -4.63
C ARG A 31 -28.22 39.09 -5.21
N THR A 32 -27.05 39.14 -5.86
CA THR A 32 -26.48 40.41 -6.33
C THR A 32 -26.96 40.71 -7.74
N GLU A 33 -27.68 41.81 -7.94
CA GLU A 33 -28.04 42.29 -9.28
C GLU A 33 -26.83 42.92 -9.95
N LEU A 34 -26.44 42.37 -11.11
CA LEU A 34 -25.28 42.80 -11.87
C LEU A 34 -25.66 43.81 -12.94
N ASN A 35 -26.78 43.57 -13.63
CA ASN A 35 -27.29 44.48 -14.65
C ASN A 35 -28.78 44.25 -14.92
N ALA A 36 -29.48 45.29 -15.38
CA ALA A 36 -30.87 45.21 -15.85
C ALA A 36 -30.97 45.84 -17.23
N VAL A 37 -31.35 45.04 -18.23
CA VAL A 37 -31.31 45.41 -19.64
C VAL A 37 -32.72 45.44 -20.21
N THR A 38 -33.02 46.50 -20.95
CA THR A 38 -34.27 46.65 -21.72
C THR A 38 -33.96 46.37 -23.18
N ILE A 39 -34.75 45.51 -23.79
CA ILE A 39 -34.55 45.01 -25.16
C ILE A 39 -35.63 45.64 -26.05
N LEU A 40 -35.20 46.28 -27.13
CA LEU A 40 -36.10 46.89 -28.11
C LEU A 40 -36.54 45.86 -29.15
N PRO A 41 -37.73 46.01 -29.77
CA PRO A 41 -38.23 45.08 -30.79
C PRO A 41 -37.35 45.01 -32.05
N SER A 42 -36.53 46.02 -32.29
CA SER A 42 -35.59 46.09 -33.43
C SER A 42 -34.21 45.48 -33.12
N ASP A 43 -33.96 45.09 -31.86
CA ASP A 43 -32.65 44.58 -31.48
C ASP A 43 -32.42 43.17 -32.02
N SER A 44 -31.19 42.89 -32.43
CA SER A 44 -30.74 41.56 -32.84
C SER A 44 -29.66 40.98 -31.92
N ARG A 45 -28.90 41.86 -31.25
CA ARG A 45 -27.83 41.50 -30.32
C ARG A 45 -27.80 42.50 -29.17
N VAL A 46 -27.92 42.00 -27.95
CA VAL A 46 -28.01 42.82 -26.74
C VAL A 46 -26.88 42.47 -25.77
N ILE A 47 -26.13 43.46 -25.31
CA ILE A 47 -25.07 43.26 -24.32
C ILE A 47 -25.70 43.13 -22.92
N LEU A 48 -25.45 42.00 -22.27
CA LEU A 48 -25.93 41.70 -20.91
C LEU A 48 -24.95 42.15 -19.84
N LEU A 49 -23.66 41.92 -20.04
CA LEU A 49 -22.60 42.31 -19.11
C LEU A 49 -21.40 42.79 -19.92
N GLU A 50 -20.79 43.88 -19.47
CA GLU A 50 -19.59 44.43 -20.08
C GLU A 50 -18.56 44.78 -19.01
N ASN A 51 -17.29 44.46 -19.26
CA ASN A 51 -16.13 44.89 -18.47
C ASN A 51 -16.25 44.66 -16.95
N MET A 52 -16.81 43.51 -16.57
CA MET A 52 -16.95 43.10 -15.17
C MET A 52 -15.58 43.00 -14.47
N THR A 53 -15.45 43.68 -13.33
CA THR A 53 -14.23 43.74 -12.51
C THR A 53 -14.18 42.67 -11.42
N ARG A 54 -15.34 42.20 -10.97
CA ARG A 54 -15.48 41.13 -9.98
C ARG A 54 -15.83 39.81 -10.66
N PHE A 55 -15.25 38.71 -10.17
CA PHE A 55 -15.62 37.37 -10.59
C PHE A 55 -16.91 36.90 -9.91
N TRP A 56 -17.78 36.27 -10.71
CA TRP A 56 -19.03 35.67 -10.27
C TRP A 56 -19.08 34.21 -10.74
N PRO A 57 -19.01 33.23 -9.82
CA PRO A 57 -19.04 31.81 -10.17
C PRO A 57 -20.32 31.38 -10.88
N VAL A 58 -21.46 31.92 -10.46
CA VAL A 58 -22.76 31.64 -11.06
C VAL A 58 -23.41 32.95 -11.52
N ILE A 59 -23.79 32.99 -12.80
CA ILE A 59 -24.53 34.10 -13.42
C ILE A 59 -25.91 33.59 -13.82
N GLN A 60 -26.96 34.22 -13.30
CA GLN A 60 -28.33 33.88 -13.63
C GLN A 60 -28.96 34.99 -14.47
N ILE A 61 -29.39 34.63 -15.68
CA ILE A 61 -30.16 35.51 -16.55
C ILE A 61 -31.65 35.25 -16.30
N ARG A 62 -32.37 36.28 -15.84
CA ARG A 62 -33.81 36.22 -15.60
C ARG A 62 -34.53 37.09 -16.61
N VAL A 63 -35.28 36.48 -17.53
CA VAL A 63 -36.22 37.23 -18.35
C VAL A 63 -37.42 37.60 -17.48
N LYS A 64 -37.66 38.90 -17.33
CA LYS A 64 -38.73 39.44 -16.49
C LYS A 64 -40.00 39.74 -17.26
N ARG A 65 -39.87 40.09 -18.54
CA ARG A 65 -40.98 40.42 -19.43
C ARG A 65 -40.62 40.08 -20.87
N CYS A 66 -41.61 39.66 -21.65
CA CYS A 66 -41.55 39.52 -23.10
C CYS A 66 -42.24 40.69 -23.79
N GLN A 67 -42.00 40.86 -25.08
CA GLN A 67 -42.70 41.83 -25.92
C GLN A 67 -44.18 41.47 -25.99
N GLN A 68 -45.03 42.51 -26.14
CA GLN A 68 -46.49 42.35 -26.33
C GLN A 68 -47.19 41.52 -25.24
N GLY A 69 -46.59 41.37 -24.05
CA GLY A 69 -47.16 40.58 -22.96
C GLY A 69 -47.09 39.05 -23.15
N GLY A 70 -46.18 38.56 -24.01
CA GLY A 70 -45.97 37.14 -24.20
C GLY A 70 -45.62 36.40 -22.90
N ILE A 71 -46.11 35.16 -22.79
CA ILE A 71 -45.88 34.28 -21.64
C ILE A 71 -44.64 33.39 -21.80
N ASP A 72 -44.15 33.24 -23.04
CA ASP A 72 -42.99 32.43 -23.39
C ASP A 72 -41.87 33.29 -23.98
N THR A 73 -40.62 32.79 -23.90
CA THR A 73 -39.43 33.49 -24.39
C THR A 73 -38.61 32.62 -25.33
N ARG A 74 -38.17 33.16 -26.46
CA ARG A 74 -37.17 32.55 -27.33
C ARG A 74 -35.88 33.37 -27.31
N VAL A 75 -34.79 32.72 -26.89
CA VAL A 75 -33.44 33.27 -26.94
C VAL A 75 -32.69 32.53 -28.04
N ARG A 76 -32.19 33.25 -29.04
CA ARG A 76 -31.54 32.64 -30.22
C ARG A 76 -30.13 32.15 -29.91
N GLY A 77 -29.46 32.77 -28.94
CA GLY A 77 -28.13 32.37 -28.51
C GLY A 77 -27.59 33.27 -27.42
N ILE A 78 -26.50 32.82 -26.79
CA ILE A 78 -25.72 33.59 -25.84
C ILE A 78 -24.27 33.54 -26.32
N GLU A 79 -23.66 34.70 -26.49
CA GLU A 79 -22.26 34.83 -26.90
C GLU A 79 -21.46 35.39 -25.73
N VAL A 80 -20.24 34.88 -25.56
CA VAL A 80 -19.31 35.37 -24.54
C VAL A 80 -17.97 35.67 -25.19
N LEU A 81 -17.61 36.94 -25.24
CA LEU A 81 -16.29 37.40 -25.67
C LEU A 81 -15.38 37.56 -24.44
N GLY A 82 -14.70 36.46 -24.12
CA GLY A 82 -13.61 36.41 -23.14
C GLY A 82 -12.23 36.68 -23.77
N PRO A 83 -11.18 36.84 -22.95
CA PRO A 83 -9.81 36.78 -23.47
C PRO A 83 -9.60 35.42 -24.15
N LYS A 84 -8.89 35.40 -25.29
CA LYS A 84 -8.47 34.14 -25.93
C LYS A 84 -7.81 33.23 -24.89
N PRO A 85 -8.04 31.90 -24.92
CA PRO A 85 -7.44 30.93 -23.99
C PRO A 85 -5.93 30.71 -24.21
N THR A 86 -5.17 31.75 -24.56
CA THR A 86 -3.78 31.65 -25.02
C THR A 86 -2.73 31.91 -23.93
N PHE A 87 -3.10 32.49 -22.79
CA PHE A 87 -2.11 32.79 -21.73
C PHE A 87 -1.91 31.64 -20.73
N TRP A 88 -2.87 30.72 -20.60
CA TRP A 88 -2.84 29.69 -19.56
C TRP A 88 -1.75 28.64 -19.75
N PRO A 89 -1.53 28.06 -20.95
CA PRO A 89 -0.47 27.07 -21.13
C PRO A 89 0.92 27.64 -20.84
N ILE A 90 1.17 28.88 -21.26
CA ILE A 90 2.44 29.59 -21.04
C ILE A 90 2.61 29.95 -19.56
N PHE A 91 1.56 30.47 -18.91
CA PHE A 91 1.59 30.77 -17.48
C PHE A 91 1.79 29.51 -16.62
N LYS A 92 1.09 28.41 -16.95
CA LYS A 92 1.25 27.10 -16.32
C LYS A 92 2.68 26.61 -16.40
N GLU A 93 3.30 26.69 -17.58
CA GLU A 93 4.68 26.27 -17.77
C GLU A 93 5.66 27.12 -16.94
N GLN A 94 5.51 28.44 -16.94
CA GLN A 94 6.40 29.32 -16.16
C GLN A 94 6.21 29.16 -14.64
N LEU A 95 4.97 28.96 -14.19
CA LEU A 95 4.66 28.68 -12.79
C LEU A 95 5.28 27.35 -12.35
N CYS A 96 5.05 26.26 -13.11
CA CYS A 96 5.65 24.96 -12.84
C CYS A 96 7.18 25.02 -12.85
N ARG A 97 7.80 25.71 -13.82
CA ARG A 97 9.26 25.89 -13.87
C ARG A 97 9.80 26.62 -12.63
N ARG A 98 9.15 27.70 -12.21
CA ARG A 98 9.56 28.45 -11.01
C ARG A 98 9.40 27.60 -9.75
N THR A 99 8.25 26.94 -9.58
CA THR A 99 8.01 26.07 -8.42
C THR A 99 8.99 24.90 -8.41
N PHE A 100 9.25 24.29 -9.57
CA PHE A 100 10.26 23.23 -9.71
C PHE A 100 11.63 23.69 -9.23
N LEU A 101 12.15 24.82 -9.73
CA LEU A 101 13.47 25.34 -9.32
C LEU A 101 13.54 25.65 -7.83
N SER A 102 12.48 26.26 -7.28
CA SER A 102 12.39 26.56 -5.84
C SER A 102 12.37 25.29 -4.99
N CYS A 103 11.53 24.31 -5.35
CA CYS A 103 11.41 23.04 -4.64
C CYS A 103 12.70 22.22 -4.73
N THR A 104 13.34 22.16 -5.90
CA THR A 104 14.62 21.46 -6.09
C THR A 104 15.74 22.09 -5.25
N ALA A 105 15.84 23.43 -5.22
CA ALA A 105 16.81 24.12 -4.37
C ALA A 105 16.57 23.83 -2.86
N GLN A 106 15.30 23.82 -2.43
CA GLN A 106 14.92 23.45 -1.06
C GLN A 106 15.25 22.00 -0.75
N ALA A 107 14.93 21.06 -1.65
CA ALA A 107 15.24 19.65 -1.51
C ALA A 107 16.74 19.43 -1.33
N HIS A 108 17.57 20.02 -2.20
CA HIS A 108 19.02 19.91 -2.09
C HIS A 108 19.58 20.47 -0.78
N ALA A 109 19.09 21.64 -0.34
CA ALA A 109 19.50 22.22 0.94
C ALA A 109 19.16 21.29 2.12
N TRP A 110 17.93 20.77 2.15
CA TRP A 110 17.50 19.85 3.21
C TRP A 110 18.24 18.51 3.16
N CYS A 111 18.51 17.94 1.98
CA CYS A 111 19.33 16.74 1.83
C CYS A 111 20.72 16.96 2.43
N GLN A 112 21.39 18.09 2.10
CA GLN A 112 22.71 18.41 2.63
C GLN A 112 22.70 18.58 4.15
N GLU A 113 21.66 19.18 4.72
CA GLU A 113 21.49 19.28 6.17
C GLU A 113 21.35 17.90 6.83
N ILE A 114 20.55 16.99 6.24
CA ILE A 114 20.34 15.63 6.76
C ILE A 114 21.61 14.79 6.65
N CYS A 115 22.37 14.92 5.56
CA CYS A 115 23.66 14.25 5.42
C CYS A 115 24.69 14.73 6.45
N ARG A 116 24.60 15.99 6.91
CA ARG A 116 25.49 16.54 7.96
C ARG A 116 25.03 16.17 9.36
N ASP A 117 23.73 16.21 9.62
CA ASP A 117 23.12 15.89 10.90
C ASP A 117 21.85 15.06 10.71
N ARG A 118 21.95 13.75 10.99
CA ARG A 118 20.84 12.80 10.88
C ARG A 118 19.65 13.17 11.78
N GLY A 119 19.88 13.91 12.87
CA GLY A 119 18.83 14.40 13.76
C GLY A 119 17.86 15.39 13.10
N GLN A 120 18.28 16.06 12.02
CA GLN A 120 17.44 16.99 11.25
C GLN A 120 16.32 16.27 10.49
N LEU A 121 16.43 14.95 10.28
CA LEU A 121 15.40 14.15 9.60
C LEU A 121 14.04 14.24 10.31
N LEU A 122 14.02 14.37 11.64
CA LEU A 122 12.79 14.58 12.41
C LEU A 122 12.14 15.96 12.17
N GLN A 123 12.94 16.96 11.81
CA GLN A 123 12.44 18.30 11.48
C GLN A 123 11.90 18.36 10.05
N LEU A 124 12.33 17.44 9.17
CA LEU A 124 11.87 17.38 7.78
C LEU A 124 10.35 17.26 7.69
N PHE A 125 9.70 16.49 8.57
CA PHE A 125 8.23 16.39 8.60
C PHE A 125 7.57 17.78 8.69
N GLY A 126 8.04 18.63 9.61
CA GLY A 126 7.47 19.96 9.81
C GLY A 126 7.73 20.89 8.64
N ARG A 127 8.92 20.83 8.04
CA ARG A 127 9.31 21.66 6.89
C ARG A 127 8.59 21.24 5.61
N LEU A 128 8.56 19.94 5.32
CA LEU A 128 7.89 19.37 4.16
C LEU A 128 6.38 19.62 4.20
N ASN A 129 5.73 19.37 5.33
CA ASN A 129 4.29 19.61 5.47
C ASN A 129 3.93 21.10 5.33
N ARG A 130 4.79 22.02 5.81
CA ARG A 130 4.60 23.47 5.58
C ARG A 130 4.76 23.85 4.12
N ALA A 131 5.76 23.32 3.43
CA ALA A 131 5.98 23.58 2.01
C ALA A 131 4.82 23.05 1.16
N LEU A 132 4.38 21.82 1.38
CA LEU A 132 3.24 21.23 0.67
C LEU A 132 1.93 21.99 0.91
N ARG A 133 1.66 22.40 2.16
CA ARG A 133 0.48 23.22 2.48
C ARG A 133 0.54 24.62 1.87
N HIS A 134 1.74 25.19 1.75
CA HIS A 134 1.92 26.47 1.09
C HIS A 134 1.54 26.39 -0.39
N GLU A 135 2.05 25.37 -1.10
CA GLU A 135 1.74 25.15 -2.52
C GLU A 135 0.26 24.77 -2.71
N GLN A 136 -0.31 23.93 -1.85
CA GLN A 136 -1.73 23.60 -1.91
C GLN A 136 -2.61 24.84 -1.66
N GLY A 137 -2.30 25.62 -0.62
CA GLY A 137 -3.03 26.86 -0.34
C GLY A 137 -2.84 27.93 -1.41
N PHE A 138 -1.76 27.89 -2.18
CA PHE A 138 -1.61 28.71 -3.38
C PHE A 138 -2.51 28.19 -4.51
N ALA A 139 -2.51 26.88 -4.76
CA ALA A 139 -3.37 26.24 -5.76
C ALA A 139 -4.85 26.55 -5.52
N ASP A 140 -5.36 26.31 -4.30
CA ASP A 140 -6.78 26.48 -3.96
C ASP A 140 -7.26 27.94 -4.08
N ARG A 141 -6.38 28.91 -3.85
CA ARG A 141 -6.73 30.34 -3.85
C ARG A 141 -6.57 31.00 -5.22
N PHE A 142 -5.60 30.56 -6.01
CA PHE A 142 -5.19 31.27 -7.23
C PHE A 142 -5.39 30.46 -8.51
N LEU A 143 -5.47 29.13 -8.45
CA LEU A 143 -5.73 28.27 -9.60
C LEU A 143 -7.21 27.87 -9.63
N ARG A 144 -7.86 28.09 -10.79
CA ARG A 144 -9.26 27.71 -11.02
C ARG A 144 -9.45 26.35 -11.67
N ASP A 145 -8.39 25.86 -12.29
CA ASP A 145 -8.38 24.65 -13.08
C ASP A 145 -7.74 23.53 -12.25
N ASP A 146 -8.54 22.50 -11.94
CA ASP A 146 -8.12 21.34 -11.17
C ASP A 146 -6.97 20.58 -11.87
N GLU A 147 -6.86 20.67 -13.19
CA GLU A 147 -5.72 20.10 -13.92
C GLU A 147 -4.42 20.86 -13.65
N ALA A 148 -4.50 22.18 -13.49
CA ALA A 148 -3.34 22.99 -13.17
C ALA A 148 -2.94 22.87 -11.70
N ALA A 149 -3.92 22.79 -10.79
CA ALA A 149 -3.66 22.49 -9.38
C ALA A 149 -2.98 21.12 -9.22
N ARG A 150 -3.48 20.09 -9.92
CA ARG A 150 -2.86 18.76 -9.96
C ARG A 150 -1.48 18.78 -10.61
N ALA A 151 -1.30 19.52 -11.71
CA ALA A 151 0.00 19.64 -12.36
C ALA A 151 1.05 20.31 -11.46
N LEU A 152 0.68 21.40 -10.77
CA LEU A 152 1.54 22.08 -9.80
C LEU A 152 1.88 21.14 -8.63
N GLY A 153 0.89 20.43 -8.10
CA GLY A 153 1.07 19.44 -7.04
C GLY A 153 2.05 18.33 -7.46
N ARG A 154 1.91 17.78 -8.67
CA ARG A 154 2.85 16.80 -9.23
C ARG A 154 4.25 17.38 -9.40
N THR A 155 4.39 18.58 -9.94
CA THR A 155 5.69 19.24 -10.09
C THR A 155 6.37 19.49 -8.75
N CYS A 156 5.62 19.95 -7.74
CA CYS A 156 6.13 20.13 -6.38
C CYS A 156 6.58 18.78 -5.79
N TRP A 157 5.78 17.72 -5.97
CA TRP A 157 6.11 16.38 -5.50
C TRP A 157 7.39 15.82 -6.15
N GLU A 158 7.48 15.89 -7.48
CA GLU A 158 8.64 15.40 -8.24
C GLU A 158 9.91 16.19 -7.91
N ALA A 159 9.81 17.51 -7.72
CA ALA A 159 10.94 18.38 -7.44
C ALA A 159 11.39 18.34 -5.96
N LEU A 160 10.45 18.16 -5.03
CA LEU A 160 10.71 18.22 -3.60
C LEU A 160 10.90 16.82 -3.02
N VAL A 161 9.93 15.92 -3.21
CA VAL A 161 9.85 14.70 -2.40
C VAL A 161 10.60 13.54 -3.02
N THR A 162 10.57 13.37 -4.34
CA THR A 162 11.38 12.35 -5.03
C THR A 162 12.88 12.44 -4.68
N PRO A 163 13.56 13.59 -4.81
CA PRO A 163 14.98 13.68 -4.45
C PRO A 163 15.24 13.54 -2.95
N LEU A 164 14.33 14.03 -2.09
CA LEU A 164 14.42 13.82 -0.65
C LEU A 164 14.35 12.33 -0.29
N VAL A 165 13.36 11.61 -0.81
CA VAL A 165 13.18 10.18 -0.55
C VAL A 165 14.38 9.38 -1.06
N GLN A 166 14.90 9.71 -2.24
CA GLN A 166 16.13 9.09 -2.77
C GLN A 166 17.31 9.33 -1.83
N SER A 167 17.53 10.57 -1.38
CA SER A 167 18.65 10.91 -0.49
C SER A 167 18.56 10.27 0.90
N ILE A 168 17.37 10.14 1.48
CA ILE A 168 17.21 9.54 2.81
C ILE A 168 17.23 8.00 2.77
N THR A 169 16.98 7.40 1.62
CA THR A 169 16.96 5.95 1.42
C THR A 169 18.27 5.42 0.83
N SER A 170 19.06 6.25 0.14
CA SER A 170 20.39 5.89 -0.34
C SER A 170 21.37 5.68 0.82
N PRO A 171 22.18 4.60 0.81
CA PRO A 171 23.16 4.37 1.85
C PRO A 171 24.31 5.40 1.77
N ASP A 172 24.74 5.89 2.93
CA ASP A 172 25.95 6.71 3.08
C ASP A 172 27.22 5.86 2.81
N PRO A 173 28.44 6.45 2.73
CA PRO A 173 29.69 5.69 2.66
C PRO A 173 29.89 4.66 3.79
N GLN A 174 29.15 4.80 4.89
CA GLN A 174 29.10 3.85 6.01
C GLN A 174 28.10 2.69 5.79
N GLY A 175 27.41 2.63 4.64
CA GLY A 175 26.44 1.61 4.27
C GLY A 175 25.03 1.79 4.86
N VAL A 176 24.83 2.74 5.78
CA VAL A 176 23.54 2.99 6.43
C VAL A 176 22.91 4.26 5.89
N SER A 177 21.66 4.19 5.43
CA SER A 177 20.91 5.38 4.99
C SER A 177 20.39 6.18 6.20
N PRO A 178 20.16 7.50 6.07
CA PRO A 178 19.60 8.31 7.15
C PRO A 178 18.27 7.78 7.69
N LEU A 179 17.41 7.25 6.80
CA LEU A 179 16.14 6.64 7.18
C LEU A 179 16.35 5.29 7.86
N ALA A 180 17.30 4.46 7.41
CA ALA A 180 17.64 3.21 8.09
C ALA A 180 18.13 3.46 9.52
N TRP A 181 19.02 4.44 9.71
CA TRP A 181 19.51 4.84 11.02
C TRP A 181 18.36 5.23 11.97
N LEU A 182 17.43 6.06 11.50
CA LEU A 182 16.30 6.53 12.32
C LEU A 182 15.33 5.39 12.68
N LEU A 183 15.13 4.42 11.78
CA LEU A 183 14.30 3.26 12.05
C LEU A 183 14.97 2.28 13.01
N SER A 184 16.28 2.06 12.89
CA SER A 184 17.04 1.26 13.87
C SER A 184 16.99 1.92 15.25
N GLU A 185 17.21 3.23 15.34
CA GLU A 185 17.12 3.96 16.62
C GLU A 185 15.70 3.91 17.23
N TYR A 186 14.65 3.89 16.39
CA TYR A 186 13.28 3.67 16.86
C TYR A 186 13.11 2.28 17.49
N LEU A 187 13.64 1.24 16.86
CA LEU A 187 13.56 -0.14 17.37
C LEU A 187 14.37 -0.30 18.67
N GLU A 188 15.61 0.19 18.72
CA GLU A 188 16.45 0.12 19.92
C GLU A 188 15.81 0.84 21.14
N ARG A 189 15.18 2.00 20.91
CA ARG A 189 14.48 2.75 21.98
C ARG A 189 13.20 2.08 22.45
N MET A 190 12.64 1.16 21.67
CA MET A 190 11.50 0.32 22.08
C MET A 190 11.94 -0.83 22.99
N GLU A 191 13.22 -1.21 22.96
CA GLU A 191 13.77 -2.35 23.73
C GLU A 191 14.24 -1.97 25.14
N LEU A 192 14.63 -0.72 25.36
CA LEU A 192 15.13 -0.25 26.66
C LEU A 192 14.02 -0.17 27.72
N PRO A 193 14.27 -0.62 28.98
CA PRO A 193 13.35 -0.43 30.10
C PRO A 193 13.02 1.06 30.25
N ARG A 194 11.72 1.37 30.33
CA ARG A 194 11.12 2.71 30.32
C ARG A 194 11.66 3.64 31.43
N HIS A 195 12.87 4.20 31.26
CA HIS A 195 13.44 5.14 32.24
C HIS A 195 13.24 6.63 31.92
N ALA A 196 12.54 6.99 30.83
CA ALA A 196 12.04 8.36 30.62
C ALA A 196 10.83 8.40 29.65
N PRO A 197 9.58 8.25 30.13
CA PRO A 197 8.41 8.06 29.26
C PRO A 197 8.09 9.25 28.33
N SER A 198 8.51 10.48 28.66
CA SER A 198 8.12 11.67 27.88
C SER A 198 8.96 11.93 26.64
N ARG A 199 10.28 11.64 26.67
CA ARG A 199 11.18 11.92 25.54
C ARG A 199 11.10 10.83 24.46
N GLY A 200 10.97 9.56 24.85
CA GLY A 200 10.81 8.43 23.93
C GLY A 200 9.49 8.47 23.16
N THR A 201 8.39 8.84 23.83
CA THR A 201 7.06 8.94 23.21
C THR A 201 6.97 10.11 22.22
N ALA A 202 7.57 11.26 22.56
CA ALA A 202 7.64 12.40 21.65
C ALA A 202 8.45 12.06 20.38
N PHE A 203 9.60 11.39 20.52
CA PHE A 203 10.40 10.91 19.41
C PHE A 203 9.63 9.92 18.54
N GLY A 204 9.05 8.87 19.12
CA GLY A 204 8.26 7.87 18.37
C GLY A 204 7.08 8.49 17.62
N SER A 205 6.40 9.48 18.22
CA SER A 205 5.31 10.21 17.54
C SER A 205 5.79 11.04 16.33
N ARG A 206 7.03 11.52 16.33
CA ARG A 206 7.61 12.27 15.20
C ARG A 206 8.02 11.32 14.10
N VAL A 207 8.62 10.19 14.45
CA VAL A 207 8.99 9.12 13.50
C VAL A 207 7.75 8.60 12.78
N ARG A 208 6.69 8.22 13.51
CA ARG A 208 5.41 7.75 12.89
C ARG A 208 4.79 8.79 11.96
N ARG A 209 4.77 10.06 12.37
CA ARG A 209 4.25 11.15 11.53
C ARG A 209 5.08 11.33 10.25
N LEU A 210 6.40 11.23 10.36
CA LEU A 210 7.31 11.30 9.21
C LEU A 210 7.07 10.13 8.25
N THR A 211 7.08 8.89 8.74
CA THR A 211 6.89 7.70 7.89
C THR A 211 5.51 7.70 7.25
N GLN A 212 4.46 8.03 8.00
CA GLN A 212 3.10 8.15 7.44
C GLN A 212 3.04 9.20 6.32
N LEU A 213 3.68 10.36 6.48
CA LEU A 213 3.70 11.38 5.43
C LEU A 213 4.47 10.92 4.19
N LEU A 214 5.66 10.31 4.36
CA LEU A 214 6.44 9.81 3.23
C LEU A 214 5.70 8.72 2.43
N VAL A 215 4.82 7.98 3.11
CA VAL A 215 4.06 6.86 2.56
C VAL A 215 2.74 7.31 1.91
N HIS A 216 2.08 8.35 2.44
CA HIS A 216 0.76 8.80 1.98
C HIS A 216 0.78 9.89 0.92
N VAL A 217 1.92 10.53 0.65
CA VAL A 217 1.94 11.69 -0.25
C VAL A 217 2.30 11.29 -1.71
N ASP A 218 2.35 10.00 -2.07
CA ASP A 218 2.45 9.59 -3.48
C ASP A 218 1.12 9.94 -4.22
N PRO A 219 1.08 10.96 -5.09
CA PRO A 219 -0.13 11.36 -5.80
C PRO A 219 -0.27 10.61 -7.14
N GLY A 220 0.47 9.50 -7.32
CA GLY A 220 0.87 8.99 -8.62
C GLY A 220 0.28 7.64 -9.08
N SER A 221 -0.60 6.96 -8.33
CA SER A 221 -1.32 5.82 -8.93
C SER A 221 -2.65 6.30 -9.53
N PRO A 222 -2.86 6.23 -10.86
CA PRO A 222 -4.22 6.17 -11.35
C PRO A 222 -4.87 4.93 -10.72
N GLU A 223 -5.99 5.12 -10.03
CA GLU A 223 -6.87 4.01 -9.69
C GLU A 223 -7.24 3.29 -11.00
N PRO A 224 -7.19 1.95 -11.06
CA PRO A 224 -7.60 1.23 -12.26
C PRO A 224 -9.13 1.34 -12.40
N GLU A 225 -9.58 2.34 -13.15
CA GLU A 225 -10.96 2.51 -13.59
C GLU A 225 -11.28 1.56 -14.76
N GLU A 226 -10.98 0.27 -14.61
CA GLU A 226 -11.37 -0.80 -15.54
C GLU A 226 -11.99 -1.97 -14.76
N ALA A 227 -13.08 -1.69 -14.05
CA ALA A 227 -14.01 -2.68 -13.52
C ALA A 227 -15.45 -2.41 -14.02
N ARG A 228 -15.59 -1.87 -15.23
CA ARG A 228 -16.86 -1.80 -15.98
C ARG A 228 -16.77 -2.54 -17.31
N ALA A 229 -16.42 -3.82 -17.23
CA ALA A 229 -16.74 -4.79 -18.27
C ALA A 229 -16.75 -6.19 -17.66
N ALA A 230 -17.81 -6.51 -16.92
CA ALA A 230 -18.10 -7.89 -16.53
C ALA A 230 -19.05 -8.53 -17.56
N GLY A 231 -18.59 -9.61 -18.18
CA GLY A 231 -19.38 -10.63 -18.85
C GLY A 231 -18.58 -11.95 -18.86
N PRO A 232 -19.21 -13.13 -18.63
CA PRO A 232 -18.63 -14.17 -17.78
C PRO A 232 -18.02 -15.35 -18.56
N ALA A 233 -16.95 -15.97 -18.03
CA ALA A 233 -16.60 -17.36 -18.33
C ALA A 233 -15.83 -17.99 -17.15
N HIS A 234 -16.18 -19.25 -16.89
CA HIS A 234 -15.89 -20.07 -15.71
C HIS A 234 -14.41 -20.31 -15.33
N GLY A 235 -14.15 -20.29 -14.01
CA GLY A 235 -13.64 -21.45 -13.29
C GLY A 235 -12.14 -21.74 -13.36
N ALA A 236 -11.35 -21.15 -12.45
CA ALA A 236 -10.12 -21.77 -11.91
C ALA A 236 -9.73 -21.07 -10.60
N ALA A 237 -9.21 -21.86 -9.67
CA ALA A 237 -9.08 -21.57 -8.25
C ALA A 237 -8.03 -20.51 -7.88
N LEU A 238 -8.28 -19.88 -6.73
CA LEU A 238 -7.44 -18.94 -6.01
C LEU A 238 -6.09 -19.54 -5.56
N SER A 239 -5.00 -18.82 -5.75
CA SER A 239 -3.81 -18.85 -4.87
C SER A 239 -2.87 -17.67 -5.19
N PRO A 240 -2.36 -16.91 -4.20
CA PRO A 240 -1.28 -15.94 -4.41
C PRO A 240 0.06 -16.64 -4.23
N GLY A 241 0.68 -17.05 -5.35
CA GLY A 241 2.01 -17.65 -5.38
C GLY A 241 3.12 -16.61 -5.29
N LEU A 242 3.93 -16.68 -4.24
CA LEU A 242 5.25 -16.06 -4.17
C LEU A 242 6.23 -16.91 -4.99
N SER A 243 6.33 -16.64 -6.29
CA SER A 243 7.33 -17.26 -7.15
C SER A 243 8.60 -16.40 -7.17
N LEU A 244 9.63 -16.80 -6.41
CA LEU A 244 10.99 -16.27 -6.55
C LEU A 244 11.63 -16.90 -7.79
N GLY A 245 11.91 -16.07 -8.80
CA GLY A 245 12.65 -16.45 -10.00
C GLY A 245 14.13 -16.69 -9.72
N ARG A 246 14.59 -17.86 -10.16
CA ARG A 246 15.96 -18.39 -10.19
C ARG A 246 16.89 -17.50 -11.04
N GLN A 247 18.10 -17.28 -10.53
CA GLN A 247 19.16 -16.50 -11.18
C GLN A 247 20.02 -17.44 -12.05
N GLU A 248 19.93 -17.32 -13.37
CA GLU A 248 20.90 -17.89 -14.30
C GLU A 248 21.44 -16.76 -15.18
N GLY A 249 22.77 -16.66 -15.23
CA GLY A 249 23.48 -15.63 -15.99
C GLY A 249 23.58 -15.97 -17.48
N GLY A 250 23.73 -14.94 -18.31
CA GLY A 250 24.13 -15.08 -19.71
C GLY A 250 23.48 -14.06 -20.64
N GLU A 251 24.18 -12.95 -20.84
CA GLU A 251 24.32 -12.18 -22.09
C GLU A 251 23.15 -11.34 -22.65
N GLU A 252 23.58 -10.22 -23.22
CA GLU A 252 22.83 -9.07 -23.69
C GLU A 252 21.94 -9.38 -24.90
N GLN A 253 20.67 -8.97 -24.86
CA GLN A 253 20.00 -8.38 -26.01
C GLN A 253 18.73 -7.62 -25.60
N GLY A 254 18.59 -6.43 -26.17
CA GLY A 254 17.65 -5.41 -25.75
C GLY A 254 16.18 -5.73 -26.01
N GLY A 255 15.37 -5.41 -25.01
CA GLY A 255 13.94 -5.17 -25.12
C GLY A 255 13.60 -4.02 -24.18
N ALA A 256 12.95 -2.99 -24.69
CA ALA A 256 12.66 -1.75 -23.98
C ALA A 256 11.89 -2.01 -22.67
N ASP A 257 12.63 -2.02 -21.56
CA ASP A 257 12.05 -1.94 -20.23
C ASP A 257 11.42 -0.55 -20.13
N GLN A 258 10.10 -0.50 -20.12
CA GLN A 258 9.37 0.69 -19.70
C GLN A 258 9.75 0.92 -18.24
N GLY A 259 10.82 1.69 -18.06
CA GLY A 259 11.35 2.08 -16.76
C GLY A 259 10.28 2.80 -15.97
N CYS A 260 9.52 2.05 -15.18
CA CYS A 260 8.77 2.58 -14.07
C CYS A 260 9.81 3.25 -13.16
N LYS A 261 9.85 4.58 -13.20
CA LYS A 261 10.61 5.40 -12.24
C LYS A 261 10.40 4.77 -10.86
N PRO A 262 11.46 4.41 -10.11
CA PRO A 262 11.28 3.78 -8.81
C PRO A 262 10.44 4.72 -7.96
N SER A 263 9.19 4.34 -7.69
CA SER A 263 8.31 5.12 -6.81
C SER A 263 9.04 5.29 -5.48
N GLY A 264 8.92 6.46 -4.87
CA GLY A 264 9.55 6.74 -3.57
C GLY A 264 9.20 5.68 -2.52
N LEU A 265 8.02 5.05 -2.64
CA LEU A 265 7.59 3.92 -1.80
C LEU A 265 8.50 2.70 -1.90
N TRP A 266 9.05 2.40 -3.08
CA TRP A 266 9.97 1.28 -3.29
C TRP A 266 11.31 1.50 -2.58
N GLY A 267 11.83 2.74 -2.61
CA GLY A 267 13.05 3.09 -1.87
C GLY A 267 12.87 2.93 -0.36
N ILE A 268 11.72 3.35 0.18
CA ILE A 268 11.41 3.24 1.61
C ILE A 268 11.19 1.79 2.02
N SER A 269 10.46 0.98 1.22
CA SER A 269 10.24 -0.44 1.53
C SER A 269 11.54 -1.24 1.47
N ARG A 270 12.42 -0.96 0.51
CA ARG A 270 13.77 -1.55 0.44
C ARG A 270 14.62 -1.16 1.66
N CYS A 271 14.53 0.09 2.09
CA CYS A 271 15.20 0.55 3.30
C CYS A 271 14.69 -0.17 4.55
N TRP A 272 13.37 -0.35 4.69
CA TRP A 272 12.78 -1.10 5.79
C TRP A 272 13.23 -2.57 5.80
N ARG A 273 13.22 -3.23 4.63
CA ARG A 273 13.77 -4.59 4.47
C ARG A 273 15.20 -4.68 5.00
N GLY A 274 16.06 -3.73 4.65
CA GLY A 274 17.46 -3.70 5.11
C GLY A 274 17.60 -3.57 6.63
N VAL A 275 16.78 -2.71 7.26
CA VAL A 275 16.76 -2.54 8.73
C VAL A 275 16.29 -3.82 9.41
N VAL A 276 15.19 -4.42 8.94
CA VAL A 276 14.67 -5.69 9.46
C VAL A 276 15.72 -6.79 9.32
N GLN A 277 16.35 -6.91 8.15
CA GLN A 277 17.38 -7.90 7.91
C GLN A 277 18.55 -7.75 8.89
N GLN A 278 19.01 -6.52 9.12
CA GLN A 278 20.15 -6.25 10.00
C GLN A 278 19.82 -6.56 11.47
N GLN A 279 18.60 -6.23 11.92
CA GLN A 279 18.11 -6.56 13.26
C GLN A 279 17.98 -8.06 13.49
N VAL A 280 17.41 -8.79 12.54
CA VAL A 280 17.27 -10.25 12.61
C VAL A 280 18.63 -10.93 12.56
N TRP A 281 19.54 -10.44 11.72
CA TRP A 281 20.90 -10.97 11.63
C TRP A 281 21.67 -10.78 12.95
N GLN A 282 21.63 -9.59 13.56
CA GLN A 282 22.25 -9.35 14.87
C GLN A 282 21.66 -10.26 15.96
N PHE A 283 20.34 -10.48 15.94
CA PHE A 283 19.69 -11.42 16.85
C PHE A 283 20.17 -12.85 16.64
N LEU A 284 20.27 -13.31 15.39
CA LEU A 284 20.71 -14.67 15.07
C LEU A 284 22.18 -14.90 15.42
N GLU A 285 23.05 -13.91 15.26
CA GLU A 285 24.44 -13.99 15.73
C GLU A 285 24.51 -14.09 17.26
N ALA A 286 23.73 -13.29 17.98
CA ALA A 286 23.78 -13.23 19.43
C ALA A 286 23.08 -14.40 20.14
N ALA A 287 21.96 -14.88 19.59
CA ALA A 287 21.06 -15.84 20.22
C ALA A 287 20.89 -17.15 19.44
N GLY A 288 21.58 -17.33 18.31
CA GLY A 288 21.40 -18.47 17.39
C GLY A 288 21.64 -19.84 18.01
N GLN A 289 22.37 -19.93 19.11
CA GLN A 289 22.68 -21.18 19.84
C GLN A 289 21.88 -21.33 21.14
N ALA A 290 20.98 -20.39 21.45
CA ALA A 290 20.21 -20.44 22.68
C ALA A 290 19.08 -21.47 22.59
N PRO A 291 18.77 -22.21 23.67
CA PRO A 291 17.68 -23.21 23.66
C PRO A 291 16.30 -22.59 23.49
N ASP A 292 16.14 -21.31 23.83
CA ASP A 292 14.90 -20.52 23.68
C ASP A 292 14.89 -19.65 22.41
N LEU A 293 15.70 -20.02 21.40
CA LEU A 293 15.82 -19.32 20.12
C LEU A 293 14.45 -19.06 19.46
N VAL A 294 13.62 -20.10 19.33
CA VAL A 294 12.36 -20.03 18.56
C VAL A 294 11.36 -19.08 19.22
N GLU A 295 11.26 -19.10 20.55
CA GLU A 295 10.41 -18.17 21.29
C GLU A 295 10.87 -16.72 21.12
N ARG A 296 12.18 -16.47 21.26
CA ARG A 296 12.75 -15.13 21.10
C ARG A 296 12.58 -14.63 19.66
N TYR A 297 12.74 -15.51 18.67
CA TYR A 297 12.51 -15.20 17.26
C TYR A 297 11.05 -14.84 16.99
N CYS A 298 10.09 -15.60 17.52
CA CYS A 298 8.66 -15.27 17.40
C CYS A 298 8.32 -13.93 18.06
N ARG A 299 8.88 -13.63 19.24
CA ARG A 299 8.73 -12.32 19.90
C ARG A 299 9.34 -11.18 19.08
N LEU A 300 10.49 -11.41 18.43
CA LEU A 300 11.10 -10.44 17.51
C LEU A 300 10.21 -10.20 16.29
N TYR A 301 9.69 -11.27 15.67
CA TYR A 301 8.76 -11.18 14.54
C TYR A 301 7.51 -10.37 14.89
N GLN A 302 6.88 -10.63 16.04
CA GLN A 302 5.71 -9.87 16.50
C GLN A 302 6.03 -8.41 16.75
N ARG A 303 7.19 -8.11 17.35
CA ARG A 303 7.65 -6.74 17.59
C ARG A 303 7.85 -5.98 16.29
N LEU A 304 8.56 -6.57 15.33
CA LEU A 304 8.82 -5.93 14.03
C LEU A 304 7.56 -5.83 13.18
N ARG A 305 6.63 -6.79 13.27
CA ARG A 305 5.31 -6.70 12.67
C ARG A 305 4.50 -5.54 13.25
N GLY A 306 4.43 -5.42 14.58
CA GLY A 306 3.78 -4.30 15.25
C GLY A 306 4.41 -2.95 14.88
N ALA A 307 5.74 -2.87 14.82
CA ALA A 307 6.44 -1.67 14.36
C ALA A 307 6.13 -1.35 12.88
N THR A 308 6.03 -2.36 12.01
CA THR A 308 5.64 -2.18 10.60
C THR A 308 4.24 -1.57 10.50
N GLU A 309 3.29 -2.12 11.26
CA GLU A 309 1.89 -1.65 11.30
C GLU A 309 1.80 -0.22 11.87
N GLU A 310 2.54 0.11 12.92
CA GLU A 310 2.57 1.45 13.52
C GLU A 310 3.20 2.51 12.60
N LEU A 311 4.28 2.17 11.89
CA LEU A 311 5.06 3.09 11.08
C LEU A 311 4.47 3.31 9.68
N PHE A 312 3.99 2.24 9.04
CA PHE A 312 3.61 2.24 7.63
C PHE A 312 2.14 1.87 7.38
N GLY A 313 1.40 1.45 8.41
CA GLY A 313 0.02 0.95 8.28
C GLY A 313 -0.04 -0.46 7.67
N GLN A 314 -1.23 -0.89 7.24
CA GLN A 314 -1.49 -2.24 6.70
C GLN A 314 -1.14 -2.39 5.20
N ARG A 315 -0.06 -1.76 4.74
CA ARG A 315 0.32 -1.79 3.33
C ARG A 315 1.11 -3.05 2.99
N ALA A 316 0.65 -3.80 1.98
CA ALA A 316 1.25 -5.07 1.57
C ALA A 316 2.76 -4.97 1.25
N ALA A 317 3.22 -3.87 0.64
CA ALA A 317 4.63 -3.68 0.30
C ALA A 317 5.57 -3.72 1.53
N PHE A 318 5.13 -3.23 2.68
CA PHE A 318 5.93 -3.22 3.91
C PHE A 318 5.85 -4.54 4.67
N VAL A 319 4.72 -5.25 4.58
CA VAL A 319 4.58 -6.62 5.10
C VAL A 319 5.47 -7.58 4.30
N LEU A 320 5.53 -7.42 2.98
CA LEU A 320 6.47 -8.17 2.13
C LEU A 320 7.92 -7.82 2.45
N ALA A 321 8.24 -6.54 2.64
CA ALA A 321 9.58 -6.11 3.04
C ALA A 321 10.02 -6.70 4.39
N LEU A 322 9.09 -6.83 5.35
CA LEU A 322 9.33 -7.53 6.62
C LEU A 322 9.71 -9.00 6.37
N GLY A 323 8.89 -9.74 5.63
CA GLY A 323 9.16 -11.15 5.31
C GLY A 323 10.49 -11.34 4.57
N GLN A 324 10.77 -10.50 3.56
CA GLN A 324 12.04 -10.50 2.83
C GLN A 324 13.24 -10.13 3.70
N GLY A 325 13.05 -9.31 4.73
CA GLY A 325 14.09 -8.96 5.68
C GLY A 325 14.51 -10.15 6.53
N PHE A 326 13.53 -10.87 7.10
CA PHE A 326 13.79 -12.12 7.83
C PHE A 326 14.42 -13.19 6.94
N ALA A 327 13.86 -13.41 5.75
CA ALA A 327 14.42 -14.35 4.77
C ALA A 327 15.86 -14.00 4.39
N GLY A 328 16.14 -12.71 4.14
CA GLY A 328 17.47 -12.23 3.82
C GLY A 328 18.49 -12.47 4.94
N ALA A 329 18.09 -12.38 6.20
CA ALA A 329 18.95 -12.67 7.35
C ALA A 329 19.26 -14.17 7.46
N LEU A 330 18.26 -15.03 7.23
CA LEU A 330 18.43 -16.49 7.24
C LEU A 330 19.34 -16.96 6.10
N LEU A 331 19.25 -16.35 4.92
CA LEU A 331 20.13 -16.64 3.77
C LEU A 331 21.60 -16.28 4.03
N GLN A 332 21.87 -15.35 4.96
CA GLN A 332 23.23 -14.95 5.32
C GLN A 332 23.87 -15.86 6.38
N LEU A 333 23.12 -16.82 6.92
CA LEU A 333 23.66 -17.75 7.91
C LEU A 333 24.65 -18.74 7.28
N PRO A 334 25.75 -19.09 7.97
CA PRO A 334 26.58 -20.21 7.55
C PRO A 334 25.78 -21.51 7.63
N PHE A 335 26.12 -22.49 6.78
CA PHE A 335 25.41 -23.76 6.65
C PHE A 335 25.11 -24.45 8.00
N LEU A 336 26.09 -24.51 8.91
CA LEU A 336 25.90 -25.16 10.21
C LEU A 336 24.89 -24.42 11.10
N ALA A 337 24.89 -23.08 11.07
CA ALA A 337 23.91 -22.30 11.82
C ALA A 337 22.51 -22.45 11.21
N ALA A 338 22.40 -22.46 9.89
CA ALA A 338 21.15 -22.73 9.18
C ALA A 338 20.56 -24.11 9.57
N LEU A 339 21.40 -25.15 9.61
CA LEU A 339 20.99 -26.49 10.08
C LEU A 339 20.46 -26.45 11.52
N HIS A 340 21.22 -25.84 12.43
CA HIS A 340 20.83 -25.76 13.84
C HIS A 340 19.52 -25.00 14.03
N VAL A 341 19.36 -23.86 13.35
CA VAL A 341 18.12 -23.07 13.39
C VAL A 341 16.95 -23.94 12.89
N SER A 342 17.07 -24.59 11.73
CA SER A 342 16.03 -25.47 11.19
C SER A 342 15.63 -26.59 12.15
N GLU A 343 16.61 -27.25 12.75
CA GLU A 343 16.38 -28.31 13.73
C GLU A 343 15.65 -27.79 14.97
N GLN A 344 16.05 -26.63 15.51
CA GLN A 344 15.39 -26.03 16.66
C GLN A 344 13.94 -25.66 16.36
N PHE A 345 13.64 -25.11 15.17
CA PHE A 345 12.27 -24.84 14.74
C PHE A 345 11.44 -26.13 14.63
N ALA A 346 11.98 -27.18 14.02
CA ALA A 346 11.29 -28.46 13.88
C ALA A 346 11.02 -29.13 15.23
N ARG A 347 12.02 -29.16 16.12
CA ARG A 347 11.91 -29.70 17.48
C ARG A 347 10.91 -28.91 18.34
N TYR A 348 10.96 -27.59 18.27
CA TYR A 348 10.05 -26.74 19.04
C TYR A 348 8.60 -26.90 18.55
N LEU A 349 8.39 -26.99 17.23
CA LEU A 349 7.08 -27.27 16.66
C LEU A 349 6.56 -28.64 17.11
N ASP A 350 7.40 -29.68 17.09
CA ASP A 350 7.06 -31.01 17.59
C ASP A 350 6.62 -30.98 19.07
N GLY A 351 7.39 -30.30 19.94
CA GLY A 351 7.02 -30.14 21.34
C GLY A 351 5.67 -29.44 21.54
N GLN A 352 5.40 -28.36 20.79
CA GLN A 352 4.12 -27.66 20.85
C GLN A 352 2.93 -28.51 20.38
N VAL A 353 3.15 -29.33 19.35
CA VAL A 353 2.14 -30.28 18.88
C VAL A 353 1.86 -31.33 19.94
N GLN A 354 2.88 -31.91 20.56
CA GLN A 354 2.72 -32.93 21.62
C GLN A 354 2.04 -32.36 22.87
N GLU A 355 2.36 -31.14 23.29
CA GLU A 355 1.69 -30.45 24.41
C GLU A 355 0.18 -30.31 24.15
N LEU A 356 -0.21 -29.94 22.93
CA LEU A 356 -1.61 -29.81 22.52
C LEU A 356 -2.37 -31.14 22.52
N HIS A 357 -1.70 -32.26 22.24
CA HIS A 357 -2.30 -33.59 22.37
C HIS A 357 -2.55 -33.97 23.84
N GLY A 358 -1.74 -33.45 24.78
CA GLY A 358 -1.88 -33.70 26.22
C GLY A 358 -2.90 -32.81 26.94
N THR A 359 -3.15 -31.59 26.45
CA THR A 359 -4.06 -30.62 27.09
C THR A 359 -5.31 -30.35 26.26
N ALA A 360 -6.36 -31.15 26.45
CA ALA A 360 -7.66 -30.90 25.85
C ALA A 360 -8.36 -29.70 26.52
N GLY A 361 -8.40 -28.54 25.85
CA GLY A 361 -9.40 -27.49 26.14
C GLY A 361 -8.94 -26.05 26.39
N SER A 362 -7.66 -25.69 26.22
CA SER A 362 -7.21 -24.29 26.35
C SER A 362 -6.94 -23.64 24.98
N ALA A 363 -7.39 -22.38 24.80
CA ALA A 363 -7.22 -21.62 23.56
C ALA A 363 -5.80 -21.04 23.40
N GLU A 364 -5.10 -20.82 24.51
CA GLU A 364 -3.73 -20.27 24.58
C GLU A 364 -2.68 -21.06 23.77
N PRO A 365 -2.56 -22.40 23.90
CA PRO A 365 -1.55 -23.16 23.15
C PRO A 365 -1.83 -23.23 21.64
N LEU A 366 -3.09 -23.18 21.21
CA LEU A 366 -3.44 -23.09 19.78
C LEU A 366 -3.02 -21.73 19.19
N GLN A 367 -3.22 -20.64 19.93
CA GLN A 367 -2.77 -19.33 19.50
C GLN A 367 -1.24 -19.27 19.39
N ARG A 368 -0.52 -19.89 20.32
CA ARG A 368 0.94 -20.01 20.27
C ARG A 368 1.40 -20.80 19.04
N LEU A 369 0.74 -21.93 18.74
CA LEU A 369 1.00 -22.70 17.53
C LEU A 369 0.81 -21.86 16.26
N GLN A 370 -0.32 -21.14 16.15
CA GLN A 370 -0.59 -20.30 14.97
C GLN A 370 0.46 -19.19 14.78
N GLN A 371 0.96 -18.60 15.87
CA GLN A 371 2.03 -17.60 15.82
C GLN A 371 3.33 -18.19 15.26
N ILE A 372 3.69 -19.40 15.68
CA ILE A 372 4.90 -20.09 15.20
C ILE A 372 4.75 -20.46 13.73
N LEU A 373 3.61 -21.03 13.32
CA LEU A 373 3.37 -21.40 11.92
C LEU A 373 3.44 -20.18 11.00
N THR A 374 2.86 -19.05 11.41
CA THR A 374 2.96 -17.78 10.66
C THR A 374 4.42 -17.33 10.49
N THR A 375 5.26 -17.63 11.48
CA THR A 375 6.67 -17.26 11.49
C THR A 375 7.51 -18.20 10.62
N ILE A 376 7.17 -19.50 10.58
CA ILE A 376 7.82 -20.53 9.75
C ILE A 376 7.59 -20.30 8.25
N VAL A 377 6.45 -19.72 7.86
CA VAL A 377 6.16 -19.41 6.44
C VAL A 377 7.28 -18.60 5.77
N VAL A 378 8.07 -17.83 6.53
CA VAL A 378 9.25 -17.11 6.02
C VAL A 378 10.27 -18.04 5.36
N PHE A 379 10.33 -19.31 5.75
CA PHE A 379 11.25 -20.30 5.16
C PHE A 379 10.87 -20.68 3.73
N SER A 380 9.64 -20.39 3.29
CA SER A 380 9.17 -20.75 1.95
C SER A 380 10.11 -20.20 0.87
N GLY A 381 10.60 -21.07 -0.01
CA GLY A 381 11.49 -20.69 -1.11
C GLY A 381 12.96 -20.43 -0.72
N LEU A 382 13.36 -20.71 0.53
CA LEU A 382 14.77 -20.67 0.96
C LEU A 382 15.41 -22.07 0.89
N GLU A 383 16.72 -22.13 0.70
CA GLU A 383 17.47 -23.41 0.79
C GLU A 383 17.30 -24.06 2.18
N LEU A 384 17.15 -23.24 3.21
CA LEU A 384 16.88 -23.66 4.58
C LEU A 384 15.60 -24.51 4.69
N ALA A 385 14.62 -24.34 3.79
CA ALA A 385 13.40 -25.15 3.76
C ALA A 385 13.69 -26.64 3.59
N HIS A 386 14.70 -27.03 2.81
CA HIS A 386 15.08 -28.45 2.66
C HIS A 386 15.58 -29.04 3.98
N THR A 387 16.40 -28.28 4.72
CA THR A 387 16.91 -28.71 6.02
C THR A 387 15.79 -28.79 7.06
N PHE A 388 14.87 -27.83 7.06
CA PHE A 388 13.69 -27.84 7.91
C PHE A 388 12.78 -29.04 7.60
N GLU A 389 12.49 -29.31 6.32
CA GLU A 389 11.70 -30.47 5.88
C GLU A 389 12.33 -31.79 6.36
N HIS A 390 13.66 -31.90 6.28
CA HIS A 390 14.38 -33.10 6.73
C HIS A 390 14.20 -33.39 8.23
N PHE A 391 14.24 -32.37 9.08
CA PHE A 391 14.00 -32.56 10.52
C PHE A 391 12.50 -32.74 10.81
N TYR A 392 11.64 -31.96 10.17
CA TYR A 392 10.20 -32.04 10.37
C TYR A 392 9.64 -33.43 10.05
N ARG A 393 10.06 -34.05 8.94
CA ARG A 393 9.62 -35.41 8.57
C ARG A 393 10.04 -36.48 9.59
N HIS A 394 11.18 -36.30 10.26
CA HIS A 394 11.62 -37.24 11.31
C HIS A 394 10.66 -37.17 12.50
N TYR A 395 10.39 -35.96 13.01
CA TYR A 395 9.47 -35.78 14.12
C TYR A 395 8.03 -36.18 13.77
N LEU A 396 7.57 -35.84 12.56
CA LEU A 396 6.26 -36.26 12.07
C LEU A 396 6.15 -37.78 12.01
N GLY A 397 7.18 -38.47 11.49
CA GLY A 397 7.20 -39.94 11.43
C GLY A 397 7.05 -40.57 12.81
N ASP A 398 7.82 -40.08 13.78
CA ASP A 398 7.75 -40.57 15.17
C ASP A 398 6.35 -40.35 15.76
N ARG A 399 5.74 -39.17 15.54
CA ARG A 399 4.38 -38.88 16.02
C ARG A 399 3.32 -39.75 15.36
N LEU A 400 3.33 -39.87 14.04
CA LEU A 400 2.34 -40.66 13.29
C LEU A 400 2.41 -42.15 13.66
N LEU A 401 3.62 -42.70 13.84
CA LEU A 401 3.80 -44.11 14.20
C LEU A 401 3.50 -44.39 15.69
N ALA A 402 3.82 -43.46 16.60
CA ALA A 402 3.61 -43.67 18.03
C ALA A 402 2.19 -43.33 18.50
N GLN A 403 1.57 -42.27 17.97
CA GLN A 403 0.31 -41.71 18.46
C GLN A 403 -0.87 -41.93 17.49
N GLY A 404 -0.60 -42.28 16.23
CA GLY A 404 -1.61 -42.38 15.17
C GLY A 404 -1.95 -41.03 14.52
N PRO A 405 -2.80 -41.00 13.49
CA PRO A 405 -3.13 -39.77 12.79
C PRO A 405 -3.97 -38.83 13.66
N SER A 406 -3.65 -37.55 13.61
CA SER A 406 -4.46 -36.49 14.21
C SER A 406 -4.84 -35.44 13.17
N TRP A 407 -6.01 -34.82 13.35
CA TRP A 407 -6.49 -33.73 12.49
C TRP A 407 -5.51 -32.54 12.48
N LEU A 408 -4.74 -32.38 13.56
CA LEU A 408 -3.79 -31.29 13.76
C LEU A 408 -2.61 -31.41 12.79
N GLU A 409 -2.14 -32.63 12.51
CA GLU A 409 -1.05 -32.86 11.56
C GLU A 409 -1.42 -32.39 10.15
N GLY A 410 -2.64 -32.71 9.71
CA GLY A 410 -3.17 -32.26 8.42
C GLY A 410 -3.23 -30.73 8.33
N ALA A 411 -3.80 -30.08 9.35
CA ALA A 411 -3.92 -28.62 9.38
C ALA A 411 -2.56 -27.91 9.39
N ILE A 412 -1.58 -28.43 10.14
CA ILE A 412 -0.22 -27.88 10.17
C ILE A 412 0.43 -28.03 8.79
N VAL A 413 0.41 -29.24 8.22
CA VAL A 413 1.05 -29.53 6.92
C VAL A 413 0.43 -28.70 5.79
N GLU A 414 -0.87 -28.43 5.83
CA GLU A 414 -1.52 -27.49 4.91
C GLU A 414 -1.00 -26.06 5.08
N GLN A 415 -0.89 -25.56 6.32
CA GLN A 415 -0.50 -24.18 6.60
C GLN A 415 0.96 -23.88 6.24
N ILE A 416 1.88 -24.81 6.50
CA ILE A 416 3.32 -24.65 6.20
C ILE A 416 3.74 -25.47 4.97
N GLY A 417 2.80 -25.89 4.13
CA GLY A 417 3.07 -26.76 2.98
C GLY A 417 4.09 -26.21 1.99
N LEU A 418 4.15 -24.88 1.83
CA LEU A 418 5.14 -24.20 0.97
C LEU A 418 6.57 -24.22 1.52
N CYS A 419 6.74 -24.61 2.79
CA CYS A 419 8.04 -24.81 3.43
C CYS A 419 8.58 -26.24 3.21
N PHE A 420 7.87 -27.08 2.46
CA PHE A 420 8.28 -28.46 2.13
C PHE A 420 8.51 -28.60 0.62
N PRO A 421 9.71 -28.26 0.11
CA PRO A 421 10.04 -28.36 -1.31
C PRO A 421 9.79 -29.75 -1.92
N SER A 422 10.11 -30.82 -1.19
CA SER A 422 9.95 -32.20 -1.65
C SER A 422 8.57 -32.79 -1.32
N ARG A 423 7.75 -32.06 -0.56
CA ARG A 423 6.40 -32.46 -0.13
C ARG A 423 6.34 -33.77 0.67
N PHE A 424 7.44 -34.18 1.31
CA PHE A 424 7.48 -35.43 2.08
C PHE A 424 6.41 -35.49 3.19
N PRO A 425 6.17 -34.43 3.99
CA PRO A 425 5.12 -34.49 5.01
C PRO A 425 3.72 -34.72 4.44
N GLN A 426 3.42 -34.14 3.28
CA GLN A 426 2.15 -34.35 2.57
C GLN A 426 2.02 -35.81 2.11
N GLU A 427 3.09 -36.37 1.52
CA GLU A 427 3.11 -37.77 1.09
C GLU A 427 2.98 -38.74 2.27
N MET A 428 3.62 -38.47 3.40
CA MET A 428 3.52 -39.30 4.60
C MET A 428 2.07 -39.39 5.12
N LEU A 429 1.33 -38.27 5.13
CA LEU A 429 -0.08 -38.27 5.52
C LEU A 429 -0.97 -38.98 4.50
N SER A 430 -0.69 -38.80 3.20
CA SER A 430 -1.41 -39.51 2.13
C SER A 430 -1.21 -41.02 2.23
N ASN A 431 0.04 -41.48 2.41
CA ASN A 431 0.38 -42.89 2.54
C ASN A 431 -0.26 -43.52 3.78
N LEU A 432 -0.34 -42.78 4.89
CA LEU A 432 -1.02 -43.25 6.10
C LEU A 432 -2.52 -43.42 5.85
N ALA A 433 -3.18 -42.44 5.22
CA ALA A 433 -4.60 -42.52 4.88
C ALA A 433 -4.91 -43.69 3.92
N GLU A 434 -4.05 -43.93 2.93
CA GLU A 434 -4.15 -45.09 2.03
C GLU A 434 -3.99 -46.42 2.79
N SER A 435 -3.04 -46.48 3.72
CA SER A 435 -2.82 -47.65 4.58
C SER A 435 -4.04 -47.94 5.46
N GLU A 436 -4.69 -46.91 6.02
CA GLU A 436 -5.89 -47.07 6.84
C GLU A 436 -7.07 -47.59 6.02
N GLU A 437 -7.27 -47.10 4.80
CA GLU A 437 -8.33 -47.60 3.92
C GLU A 437 -8.07 -49.05 3.48
N LEU A 438 -6.82 -49.40 3.17
CA LEU A 438 -6.44 -50.79 2.87
C LEU A 438 -6.65 -51.71 4.08
N GLN A 439 -6.33 -51.25 5.29
CA GLN A 439 -6.58 -52.00 6.51
C GLN A 439 -8.09 -52.20 6.75
N ARG A 440 -8.90 -51.18 6.45
CA ARG A 440 -10.37 -51.27 6.52
C ARG A 440 -10.91 -52.28 5.51
N GLN A 441 -10.43 -52.25 4.28
CA GLN A 441 -10.81 -53.20 3.22
C GLN A 441 -10.42 -54.64 3.59
N PHE A 442 -9.22 -54.84 4.13
CA PHE A 442 -8.77 -56.14 4.60
C PHE A 442 -9.62 -56.66 5.77
N TYR A 443 -9.96 -55.80 6.72
CA TYR A 443 -10.84 -56.15 7.83
C TYR A 443 -12.24 -56.57 7.35
N LEU A 444 -12.83 -55.81 6.42
CA LEU A 444 -14.11 -56.15 5.80
C LEU A 444 -14.04 -57.47 5.03
N PHE A 445 -12.94 -57.72 4.31
CA PHE A 445 -12.73 -58.99 3.62
C PHE A 445 -12.62 -60.17 4.60
N GLN A 446 -11.93 -59.99 5.74
CA GLN A 446 -11.87 -61.01 6.78
C GLN A 446 -13.24 -61.33 7.38
N LEU A 447 -14.08 -60.31 7.61
CA LEU A 447 -15.45 -60.49 8.07
C LEU A 447 -16.29 -61.27 7.04
N GLN A 448 -16.19 -60.91 5.75
CA GLN A 448 -16.90 -61.62 4.67
C GLN A 448 -16.49 -63.09 4.58
N GLU A 449 -15.19 -63.40 4.73
CA GLU A 449 -14.71 -64.79 4.75
C GLU A 449 -15.19 -65.55 5.98
N GLN A 450 -15.30 -64.91 7.15
CA GLN A 450 -15.88 -65.51 8.34
C GLN A 450 -17.37 -65.82 8.15
N ASP A 451 -18.13 -64.86 7.62
CA ASP A 451 -19.56 -65.03 7.33
C ASP A 451 -19.78 -66.17 6.31
N ARG A 452 -18.95 -66.25 5.27
CA ARG A 452 -19.00 -67.35 4.28
C ARG A 452 -18.78 -68.72 4.91
N ARG A 453 -17.80 -68.84 5.82
CA ARG A 453 -17.50 -70.11 6.52
C ARG A 453 -18.61 -70.53 7.47
N LEU A 454 -19.29 -69.58 8.12
CA LEU A 454 -20.43 -69.88 8.98
C LEU A 454 -21.62 -70.39 8.15
N LEU A 455 -21.88 -69.78 6.98
CA LEU A 455 -22.91 -70.24 6.04
C LEU A 455 -22.65 -71.62 5.42
N GLU A 456 -21.41 -72.09 5.39
CA GLU A 456 -21.05 -73.44 4.92
C GLU A 456 -21.24 -74.53 6.00
N LEU A 457 -21.47 -74.14 7.26
CA LEU A 457 -21.66 -75.04 8.40
C LEU A 457 -23.15 -75.21 8.80
N ASP A 458 -24.02 -74.33 8.32
CA ASP A 458 -25.49 -74.44 8.37
C ASP A 458 -26.03 -75.13 7.09
#